data_AF-J2NEJ7-F1
#
_entry.id   AF-J2NEJ7-F1
#
_cell.length_a   1.000
_cell.length_b   1.000
_cell.length_c   1.000
_cell.angle_alpha   90.00
_cell.angle_beta   90.00
_cell.angle_gamma   90.00
#
_symmetry.space_group_name_H-M   'P 1'
#
loop_
_entity.id
_entity.type
_entity.pdbx_description
1 polymer ?
#
loop_
_entity_poly.entity_id
_entity_poly.type
_entity_poly.pdbx_seq_one_letter_code
_entity_poly.pdbx_strand_id
1 'polypeptide(L)'
;MISMPPSERDLHAYVDHQLDDADRRLVKTYLENHPEAAAQVRAWQQDAQQLRAALSGALQQPVNQELDPALIRQRLKHQSHRHLASAAVLLIAVSVGGLSGWQAREMTLPDAPPPMTDAMQAYRLIAQQGILPADYKVNADGDMQGWLDRYFTRANRLPDLSGAGFKPVSGRLLSTEQGPAAMVVYEDQGGHKISFYVRPPGPKNYLLPRGSRSDGELQAEYWSGSGYNYAMVSPSDTPAAQMLKQTAQF
;
A
#
# COMPACT_ATOMS: atom_id res chain seq x y z
N MET A 1 -5.66 37.96 -65.61
CA MET A 1 -6.94 38.22 -66.31
C MET A 1 -7.89 38.84 -65.31
N ILE A 2 -7.88 40.16 -65.29
CA ILE A 2 -8.78 41.00 -64.50
C ILE A 2 -10.21 40.98 -65.05
N SER A 3 -11.16 41.38 -64.21
CA SER A 3 -12.57 41.54 -64.61
C SER A 3 -12.86 42.95 -65.14
N MET A 4 -13.93 43.11 -65.94
CA MET A 4 -14.42 44.43 -66.41
C MET A 4 -15.93 44.54 -66.15
N PRO A 5 -16.41 45.50 -65.32
CA PRO A 5 -15.62 46.47 -64.56
C PRO A 5 -14.66 45.79 -63.55
N PRO A 6 -13.49 46.40 -63.25
CA PRO A 6 -12.49 45.81 -62.36
C PRO A 6 -13.07 45.60 -60.97
N SER A 7 -12.83 44.41 -60.43
CA SER A 7 -13.19 44.10 -59.06
C SER A 7 -12.33 44.90 -58.07
N GLU A 8 -12.79 45.03 -56.83
CA GLU A 8 -12.02 45.66 -55.75
C GLU A 8 -10.63 44.99 -55.58
N ARG A 9 -10.56 43.66 -55.74
CA ARG A 9 -9.30 42.91 -55.74
C ARG A 9 -8.35 43.35 -56.87
N ASP A 10 -8.88 43.60 -58.06
CA ASP A 10 -8.09 44.06 -59.22
C ASP A 10 -7.55 45.48 -58.99
N LEU A 11 -8.34 46.34 -58.34
CA LEU A 11 -7.91 47.68 -57.94
C LEU A 11 -6.83 47.65 -56.84
N HIS A 12 -6.96 46.77 -55.84
CA HIS A 12 -5.90 46.57 -54.84
C HIS A 12 -4.62 46.00 -55.47
N ALA A 13 -4.72 45.03 -56.37
CA ALA A 13 -3.57 44.51 -57.10
C ALA A 13 -2.89 45.61 -57.94
N TYR A 14 -3.66 46.56 -58.49
CA TYR A 14 -3.13 47.74 -59.17
C TYR A 14 -2.36 48.67 -58.21
N VAL A 15 -2.91 48.93 -57.02
CA VAL A 15 -2.25 49.73 -55.95
C VAL A 15 -0.94 49.06 -55.49
N ASP A 16 -0.93 47.75 -55.33
CA ASP A 16 0.22 46.96 -54.87
C ASP A 16 1.24 46.63 -55.96
N HIS A 17 1.03 47.07 -57.21
CA HIS A 17 1.86 46.76 -58.37
C HIS A 17 1.97 45.25 -58.68
N GLN A 18 0.92 44.48 -58.40
CA GLN A 18 0.85 43.03 -58.63
C GLN A 18 0.16 42.66 -59.95
N LEU A 19 -0.23 43.63 -60.78
CA LEU A 19 -0.79 43.40 -62.12
C LEU A 19 0.30 43.36 -63.20
N ASP A 20 0.10 42.54 -64.22
CA ASP A 20 0.92 42.57 -65.43
C ASP A 20 0.66 43.84 -66.27
N ASP A 21 1.52 44.12 -67.24
CA ASP A 21 1.45 45.36 -68.04
C ASP A 21 0.20 45.45 -68.93
N ALA A 22 -0.44 44.33 -69.27
CA ALA A 22 -1.66 44.32 -70.08
C ALA A 22 -2.89 44.66 -69.21
N ASP A 23 -3.05 43.96 -68.10
CA ASP A 23 -4.11 44.16 -67.11
C ASP A 23 -3.98 45.56 -66.47
N ARG A 24 -2.76 46.04 -66.22
CA ARG A 24 -2.52 47.40 -65.70
C ARG A 24 -3.01 48.50 -66.65
N ARG A 25 -2.78 48.34 -67.96
CA ARG A 25 -3.26 49.30 -68.97
C ARG A 25 -4.78 49.34 -69.03
N LEU A 26 -5.42 48.17 -68.96
CA LEU A 26 -6.87 48.05 -68.92
C LEU A 26 -7.48 48.74 -67.70
N VAL A 27 -6.94 48.51 -66.50
CA VAL A 27 -7.38 49.21 -65.27
C VAL A 27 -7.14 50.72 -65.39
N LYS A 28 -6.01 51.15 -65.94
CA LYS A 28 -5.72 52.58 -66.14
C LYS A 28 -6.76 53.26 -67.05
N THR A 29 -7.08 52.65 -68.19
CA THR A 29 -8.12 53.17 -69.10
C THR A 29 -9.49 53.20 -68.43
N TYR A 30 -9.81 52.22 -67.57
CA TYR A 30 -11.06 52.24 -66.79
C TYR A 30 -11.10 53.41 -65.80
N LEU A 31 -10.02 53.66 -65.07
CA LEU A 31 -9.92 54.75 -64.09
C LEU A 31 -9.96 56.14 -64.75
N GLU A 32 -9.44 56.30 -65.97
CA GLU A 32 -9.53 57.56 -66.73
C GLU A 32 -10.99 57.95 -67.04
N ASN A 33 -11.87 56.96 -67.20
CA ASN A 33 -13.30 57.16 -67.49
C ASN A 33 -14.20 57.14 -66.24
N HIS A 34 -13.68 56.83 -65.05
CA HIS A 34 -14.43 56.73 -63.79
C HIS A 34 -13.77 57.54 -62.66
N PRO A 35 -14.07 58.85 -62.54
CA PRO A 35 -13.35 59.75 -61.63
C PRO A 35 -13.52 59.41 -60.15
N GLU A 36 -14.66 58.83 -59.75
CA GLU A 36 -14.92 58.39 -58.37
C GLU A 36 -14.00 57.22 -57.97
N ALA A 37 -13.93 56.18 -58.81
CA ALA A 37 -13.02 55.05 -58.60
C ALA A 37 -11.54 55.49 -58.63
N ALA A 38 -11.19 56.44 -59.51
CA ALA A 38 -9.84 57.02 -59.55
C ALA A 38 -9.50 57.84 -58.29
N ALA A 39 -10.47 58.49 -57.65
CA ALA A 39 -10.26 59.17 -56.37
C ALA A 39 -10.01 58.16 -55.24
N GLN A 40 -10.78 57.07 -55.19
CA GLN A 40 -10.61 56.01 -54.20
C GLN A 40 -9.25 55.29 -54.32
N VAL A 41 -8.85 54.92 -55.54
CA VAL A 41 -7.53 54.30 -55.79
C VAL A 41 -6.38 55.23 -55.39
N ARG A 42 -6.51 56.55 -55.65
CA ARG A 42 -5.50 57.53 -55.23
C ARG A 42 -5.40 57.64 -53.70
N ALA A 43 -6.52 57.61 -52.99
CA ALA A 43 -6.52 57.61 -51.52
C ALA A 43 -5.77 56.38 -50.98
N TRP A 44 -6.06 55.18 -51.52
CA TRP A 44 -5.34 53.96 -51.13
C TRP A 44 -3.84 54.00 -51.43
N GLN A 45 -3.45 54.58 -52.57
CA GLN A 45 -2.03 54.78 -52.90
C GLN A 45 -1.34 55.71 -51.89
N GLN A 46 -2.02 56.78 -51.44
CA GLN A 46 -1.50 57.69 -50.43
C GLN A 46 -1.36 56.98 -49.07
N ASP A 47 -2.35 56.21 -48.65
CA ASP A 47 -2.30 55.43 -47.39
C ASP A 47 -1.16 54.42 -47.40
N ALA A 48 -1.01 53.67 -48.50
CA ALA A 48 0.08 52.70 -48.67
C ALA A 48 1.46 53.37 -48.62
N GLN A 49 1.61 54.56 -49.21
CA GLN A 49 2.85 55.34 -49.14
C GLN A 49 3.14 55.83 -47.71
N GLN A 50 2.12 56.32 -46.99
CA GLN A 50 2.28 56.76 -45.59
C GLN A 50 2.68 55.60 -44.68
N LEU A 51 2.04 54.44 -44.81
CA LEU A 51 2.38 53.24 -44.06
C LEU A 51 3.81 52.78 -44.34
N ARG A 52 4.21 52.76 -45.62
CA ARG A 52 5.58 52.39 -46.01
C ARG A 52 6.62 53.36 -45.47
N ALA A 53 6.33 54.66 -45.47
CA ALA A 53 7.20 55.66 -44.89
C ALA A 53 7.32 55.48 -43.37
N ALA A 54 6.20 55.31 -42.66
CA ALA A 54 6.15 55.13 -41.21
C ALA A 54 6.85 53.85 -40.74
N LEU A 55 6.74 52.75 -41.51
CA LEU A 55 7.30 51.45 -41.16
C LEU A 55 8.69 51.18 -41.77
N SER A 56 9.21 52.08 -42.60
CA SER A 56 10.50 51.93 -43.27
C SER A 56 11.65 51.63 -42.30
N GLY A 57 11.69 52.30 -41.14
CA GLY A 57 12.71 52.07 -40.11
C GLY A 57 12.57 50.71 -39.41
N ALA A 58 11.35 50.24 -39.17
CA ALA A 58 11.10 48.93 -38.56
C ALA A 58 11.47 47.77 -39.50
N LEU A 59 11.27 47.94 -40.81
CA LEU A 59 11.65 46.96 -41.84
C LEU A 59 13.17 46.83 -42.02
N GLN A 60 13.96 47.81 -41.55
CA GLN A 60 15.42 47.78 -41.59
C GLN A 60 16.05 47.14 -40.34
N GLN A 61 15.23 46.79 -39.34
CA GLN A 61 15.73 46.20 -38.11
C GLN A 61 16.25 44.77 -38.37
N PRO A 62 17.41 44.38 -37.79
CA PRO A 62 17.93 43.03 -37.97
C PRO A 62 16.94 41.98 -37.43
N VAL A 63 16.92 40.82 -38.08
CA VAL A 63 16.08 39.69 -37.65
C VAL A 63 16.39 39.32 -36.20
N ASN A 64 15.37 39.30 -35.36
CA ASN A 64 15.51 38.89 -33.96
C ASN A 64 15.74 37.37 -33.89
N GLN A 65 16.98 36.97 -33.60
CA GLN A 65 17.37 35.57 -33.47
C GLN A 65 16.64 34.85 -32.32
N GLU A 66 16.15 35.56 -31.30
CA GLU A 66 15.38 34.96 -30.21
C GLU A 66 13.99 34.49 -30.66
N LEU A 67 13.47 35.06 -31.75
CA LEU A 67 12.20 34.69 -32.36
C LEU A 67 12.35 33.61 -33.45
N ASP A 68 13.54 33.03 -33.62
CA ASP A 68 13.74 31.91 -34.53
C ASP A 68 12.90 30.70 -34.08
N PRO A 69 11.91 30.26 -34.90
CA PRO A 69 11.07 29.11 -34.56
C PRO A 69 11.86 27.81 -34.33
N ALA A 70 13.04 27.66 -34.93
CA ALA A 70 13.90 26.51 -34.70
C ALA A 70 14.48 26.52 -33.27
N LEU A 71 15.02 27.66 -32.84
CA LEU A 71 15.58 27.84 -31.49
C LEU A 71 14.51 27.73 -30.40
N ILE A 72 13.32 28.30 -30.64
CA ILE A 72 12.18 28.17 -29.72
C ILE A 72 11.77 26.70 -29.55
N ARG A 73 11.61 25.96 -30.65
CA ARG A 73 11.27 24.52 -30.60
C ARG A 73 12.33 23.70 -29.89
N GLN A 74 13.61 24.00 -30.09
CA GLN A 74 14.71 23.33 -29.40
C GLN A 74 14.67 23.59 -27.88
N ARG A 75 14.45 24.84 -27.46
CA ARG A 75 14.35 25.20 -26.04
C ARG A 75 13.16 24.49 -25.36
N LEU A 76 11.99 24.49 -26.00
CA LEU A 76 10.80 23.80 -25.48
C LEU A 76 11.02 22.29 -25.33
N LYS A 77 11.64 21.65 -26.33
CA LYS A 77 11.97 20.22 -26.28
C LYS A 77 12.95 19.93 -25.13
N HIS A 78 13.98 20.75 -24.95
CA HIS A 78 14.95 20.56 -23.89
C HIS A 78 14.35 20.73 -22.49
N GLN A 79 13.47 21.71 -22.29
CA GLN A 79 12.73 21.88 -21.03
C GLN A 79 11.84 20.66 -20.73
N SER A 80 11.08 20.17 -21.72
CA SER A 80 10.23 18.99 -21.57
C SER A 80 11.03 17.74 -21.16
N HIS A 81 12.16 17.48 -21.81
CA HIS A 81 13.05 16.37 -21.43
C HIS A 81 13.60 16.50 -20.02
N ARG A 82 13.94 17.71 -19.56
CA ARG A 82 14.39 17.94 -18.18
C ARG A 82 13.30 17.64 -17.17
N HIS A 83 12.06 18.09 -17.41
CA HIS A 83 10.92 17.79 -16.54
C HIS A 83 10.62 16.28 -16.48
N LEU A 84 10.65 15.59 -17.63
CA LEU A 84 10.51 14.13 -17.71
C LEU A 84 11.61 13.40 -16.94
N ALA A 85 12.86 13.84 -17.07
CA ALA A 85 13.99 13.26 -16.34
C ALA A 85 13.84 13.45 -14.82
N SER A 86 13.45 14.64 -14.36
CA SER A 86 13.20 14.89 -12.93
C SER A 86 12.05 14.05 -12.39
N ALA A 87 10.95 13.90 -13.15
CA ALA A 87 9.83 13.05 -12.77
C ALA A 87 10.24 11.57 -12.67
N ALA A 88 11.05 11.09 -13.63
CA ALA A 88 11.57 9.72 -13.60
C ALA A 88 12.45 9.46 -12.37
N VAL A 89 13.33 10.40 -12.01
CA VAL A 89 14.17 10.29 -10.81
C VAL A 89 13.32 10.24 -9.54
N LEU A 90 12.30 11.09 -9.42
CA LEU A 90 11.38 11.06 -8.27
C LEU A 90 10.62 9.73 -8.19
N LEU A 91 10.11 9.23 -9.31
CA LEU A 91 9.44 7.93 -9.36
C LEU A 91 10.37 6.80 -8.94
N ILE A 92 11.61 6.78 -9.42
CA ILE A 92 12.61 5.78 -9.02
C ILE A 92 12.93 5.91 -7.53
N ALA A 93 13.17 7.12 -7.02
CA ALA A 93 13.48 7.35 -5.61
C ALA A 93 12.33 6.90 -4.68
N VAL A 94 11.08 7.23 -5.03
CA VAL A 94 9.89 6.80 -4.27
C VAL A 94 9.66 5.30 -4.38
N SER A 95 9.86 4.71 -5.57
CA SER A 95 9.67 3.27 -5.77
C SER A 95 10.72 2.47 -5.01
N VAL A 96 12.00 2.82 -5.15
CA VAL A 96 13.11 2.15 -4.46
C VAL A 96 13.01 2.40 -2.96
N GLY A 97 12.83 3.65 -2.52
CA GLY A 97 12.71 3.98 -1.10
C GLY A 97 11.48 3.35 -0.44
N GLY A 98 10.35 3.32 -1.15
CA GLY A 98 9.12 2.71 -0.67
C GLY A 98 9.22 1.19 -0.55
N LEU A 99 9.70 0.51 -1.60
CA LEU A 99 9.85 -0.95 -1.60
C LEU A 99 10.92 -1.41 -0.61
N SER A 100 12.09 -0.78 -0.61
CA SER A 100 13.16 -1.13 0.34
C SER A 100 12.78 -0.83 1.78
N GLY A 101 12.14 0.32 2.05
CA GLY A 101 11.67 0.68 3.39
C GLY A 101 10.58 -0.26 3.91
N TRP A 102 9.66 -0.70 3.04
CA TRP A 102 8.63 -1.66 3.42
C TRP A 102 9.20 -3.05 3.71
N GLN A 103 10.10 -3.57 2.86
CA GLN A 103 10.77 -4.84 3.12
C GLN A 103 11.64 -4.81 4.39
N ALA A 104 12.39 -3.73 4.61
CA ALA A 104 13.18 -3.57 5.83
C ALA A 104 12.30 -3.52 7.10
N ARG A 105 11.08 -2.96 6.99
CA ARG A 105 10.10 -3.00 8.08
C ARG A 105 9.60 -4.41 8.36
N GLU A 106 9.34 -5.21 7.33
CA GLU A 106 8.93 -6.62 7.52
C GLU A 106 10.05 -7.45 8.15
N MET A 107 11.32 -7.19 7.81
CA MET A 107 12.47 -7.87 8.42
C MET A 107 12.77 -7.40 9.86
N THR A 108 12.39 -6.17 10.23
CA THR A 108 12.64 -5.63 11.58
C THR A 108 11.46 -5.79 12.53
N LEU A 109 10.27 -6.15 12.02
CA LEU A 109 9.18 -6.62 12.88
C LEU A 109 9.63 -7.93 13.54
N PRO A 110 9.69 -8.01 14.88
CA PRO A 110 10.01 -9.26 15.54
C PRO A 110 9.00 -10.32 15.09
N ASP A 111 9.51 -11.51 14.74
CA ASP A 111 8.68 -12.67 14.44
C ASP A 111 7.60 -12.77 15.51
N ALA A 112 6.34 -12.88 15.09
CA ALA A 112 5.24 -13.07 16.02
C ALA A 112 5.61 -14.26 16.94
N PRO A 113 5.49 -14.11 18.27
CA PRO A 113 5.94 -15.14 19.20
C PRO A 113 5.29 -16.47 18.81
N PRO A 114 6.05 -17.58 18.79
CA PRO A 114 5.51 -18.81 18.25
C PRO A 114 4.29 -19.27 19.08
N PRO A 115 3.41 -20.09 18.50
CA PRO A 115 2.16 -20.51 19.13
C PRO A 115 2.38 -21.00 20.56
N MET A 116 1.48 -20.58 21.46
CA MET A 116 1.41 -21.03 22.86
C MET A 116 2.71 -20.88 23.67
N THR A 117 3.54 -19.89 23.35
CA THR A 117 4.75 -19.58 24.14
C THR A 117 4.40 -19.32 25.62
N ASP A 118 3.31 -18.62 25.87
CA ASP A 118 2.76 -18.33 27.20
C ASP A 118 2.39 -19.60 27.99
N ALA A 119 1.81 -20.61 27.35
CA ALA A 119 1.49 -21.89 27.98
C ALA A 119 2.74 -22.63 28.49
N MET A 120 3.81 -22.66 27.67
CA MET A 120 5.07 -23.30 28.05
C MET A 120 5.80 -22.55 29.17
N GLN A 121 5.80 -21.22 29.13
CA GLN A 121 6.37 -20.43 30.23
C GLN A 121 5.59 -20.60 31.52
N ALA A 122 4.25 -20.63 31.46
CA ALA A 122 3.40 -20.93 32.60
C ALA A 122 3.71 -22.32 33.19
N TYR A 123 3.90 -23.33 32.34
CA TYR A 123 4.31 -24.67 32.77
C TYR A 123 5.65 -24.68 33.52
N ARG A 124 6.68 -24.02 32.99
CA ARG A 124 8.00 -23.91 33.65
C ARG A 124 7.88 -23.30 35.05
N LEU A 125 7.15 -22.20 35.16
CA LEU A 125 7.01 -21.47 36.42
C LEU A 125 6.16 -22.21 37.47
N ILE A 126 5.07 -22.85 37.03
CA ILE A 126 4.04 -23.39 37.93
C ILE A 126 4.24 -24.88 38.18
N ALA A 127 4.38 -25.67 37.11
CA ALA A 127 4.43 -27.12 37.23
C ALA A 127 5.84 -27.61 37.58
N GLN A 128 6.89 -27.08 36.93
CA GLN A 128 8.27 -27.52 37.16
C GLN A 128 8.88 -26.88 38.40
N GLN A 129 8.88 -25.54 38.49
CA GLN A 129 9.60 -24.85 39.55
C GLN A 129 8.80 -24.74 40.86
N GLY A 130 7.47 -24.94 40.82
CA GLY A 130 6.61 -24.94 42.00
C GLY A 130 6.60 -23.63 42.79
N ILE A 131 7.00 -22.51 42.16
CA ILE A 131 7.37 -21.26 42.84
C ILE A 131 6.17 -20.57 43.52
N LEU A 132 4.94 -20.86 43.11
CA LEU A 132 3.74 -20.16 43.57
C LEU A 132 2.64 -21.14 44.04
N PRO A 133 1.97 -20.88 45.17
CA PRO A 133 0.80 -21.65 45.58
C PRO A 133 -0.31 -21.50 44.54
N ALA A 134 -0.99 -22.62 44.21
CA ALA A 134 -2.07 -22.63 43.22
C ALA A 134 -3.28 -21.80 43.68
N ASP A 135 -3.95 -21.12 42.75
CA ASP A 135 -5.16 -20.34 43.03
C ASP A 135 -6.33 -21.25 43.41
N TYR A 136 -6.32 -22.49 42.89
CA TYR A 136 -7.25 -23.54 43.27
C TYR A 136 -6.50 -24.87 43.39
N LYS A 137 -6.61 -25.53 44.54
CA LYS A 137 -6.17 -26.91 44.75
C LYS A 137 -7.42 -27.78 44.83
N VAL A 138 -7.39 -28.94 44.17
CA VAL A 138 -8.46 -29.92 44.32
C VAL A 138 -8.40 -30.46 45.75
N ASN A 139 -9.23 -29.91 46.65
CA ASN A 139 -9.62 -30.62 47.86
C ASN A 139 -10.53 -31.79 47.43
N ALA A 140 -10.60 -32.85 48.25
CA ALA A 140 -11.17 -34.16 47.90
C ALA A 140 -12.54 -34.18 47.19
N ASP A 141 -13.34 -33.11 47.29
CA ASP A 141 -14.69 -32.99 46.70
C ASP A 141 -14.84 -31.86 45.64
N GLY A 142 -13.75 -31.20 45.23
CA GLY A 142 -13.80 -30.03 44.36
C GLY A 142 -13.78 -30.34 42.86
N ASP A 143 -14.85 -29.98 42.12
CA ASP A 143 -14.91 -30.13 40.66
C ASP A 143 -14.07 -29.07 39.92
N MET A 144 -12.90 -29.47 39.39
CA MET A 144 -12.02 -28.62 38.58
C MET A 144 -12.70 -28.12 37.29
N GLN A 145 -13.60 -28.94 36.72
CA GLN A 145 -14.33 -28.54 35.52
C GLN A 145 -15.27 -27.38 35.83
N GLY A 146 -16.05 -27.49 36.91
CA GLY A 146 -16.93 -26.42 37.37
C GLY A 146 -16.19 -25.13 37.74
N TRP A 147 -14.94 -25.20 38.21
CA TRP A 147 -14.10 -24.01 38.40
C TRP A 147 -13.73 -23.35 37.06
N LEU A 148 -13.33 -24.13 36.06
CA LEU A 148 -12.96 -23.63 34.74
C LEU A 148 -14.16 -23.00 34.00
N ASP A 149 -15.33 -23.64 34.10
CA ASP A 149 -16.57 -23.22 33.45
C ASP A 149 -17.03 -21.82 33.91
N ARG A 150 -16.64 -21.37 35.12
CA ARG A 150 -16.93 -20.01 35.63
C ARG A 150 -16.25 -18.91 34.81
N TYR A 151 -15.11 -19.21 34.20
CA TYR A 151 -14.31 -18.25 33.44
C TYR A 151 -14.40 -18.48 31.93
N PHE A 152 -14.61 -19.73 31.51
CA PHE A 152 -14.60 -20.13 30.12
C PHE A 152 -15.87 -20.89 29.72
N THR A 153 -16.99 -20.17 29.63
CA THR A 153 -18.34 -20.73 29.40
C THR A 153 -18.51 -21.53 28.11
N ARG A 154 -17.69 -21.29 27.08
CA ARG A 154 -17.71 -22.03 25.81
C ARG A 154 -16.48 -22.89 25.59
N ALA A 155 -15.57 -22.98 26.57
CA ALA A 155 -14.37 -23.79 26.38
C ALA A 155 -14.70 -25.28 26.34
N ASN A 156 -13.82 -26.03 25.70
CA ASN A 156 -13.86 -27.48 25.72
C ASN A 156 -13.70 -27.97 27.17
N ARG A 157 -14.36 -29.10 27.46
CA ARG A 157 -14.17 -29.82 28.71
C ARG A 157 -12.70 -30.21 28.90
N LEU A 158 -12.30 -30.35 30.16
CA LEU A 158 -11.01 -30.87 30.54
C LEU A 158 -10.83 -32.28 29.96
N PRO A 159 -9.67 -32.57 29.34
CA PRO A 159 -9.38 -33.91 28.85
C PRO A 159 -9.38 -34.94 29.99
N ASP A 160 -10.06 -36.08 29.79
CA ASP A 160 -9.97 -37.20 30.71
C ASP A 160 -8.67 -37.97 30.45
N LEU A 161 -7.74 -37.89 31.40
CA LEU A 161 -6.43 -38.54 31.35
C LEU A 161 -6.30 -39.62 32.44
N SER A 162 -7.42 -40.02 33.04
CA SER A 162 -7.45 -41.03 34.10
C SER A 162 -6.92 -42.39 33.64
N GLY A 163 -7.15 -42.77 32.38
CA GLY A 163 -6.60 -43.99 31.77
C GLY A 163 -5.08 -44.01 31.71
N ALA A 164 -4.43 -42.85 31.83
CA ALA A 164 -2.99 -42.67 31.87
C ALA A 164 -2.44 -42.46 33.29
N GLY A 165 -3.31 -42.50 34.30
CA GLY A 165 -2.96 -42.24 35.69
C GLY A 165 -2.88 -40.76 36.08
N PHE A 166 -3.13 -39.83 35.15
CA PHE A 166 -3.08 -38.39 35.43
C PHE A 166 -4.41 -37.89 35.99
N LYS A 167 -4.34 -37.13 37.08
CA LYS A 167 -5.52 -36.47 37.69
C LYS A 167 -5.30 -34.97 37.82
N PRO A 168 -6.32 -34.13 37.61
CA PRO A 168 -6.19 -32.70 37.82
C PRO A 168 -5.95 -32.44 39.32
N VAL A 169 -4.85 -31.76 39.65
CA VAL A 169 -4.45 -31.49 41.04
C VAL A 169 -4.53 -30.01 41.40
N SER A 170 -4.36 -29.12 40.41
CA SER A 170 -4.41 -27.68 40.63
C SER A 170 -4.84 -26.89 39.40
N GLY A 171 -5.42 -25.72 39.64
CA GLY A 171 -5.86 -24.76 38.63
C GLY A 171 -5.33 -23.37 38.97
N ARG A 172 -4.99 -22.60 37.93
CA ARG A 172 -4.44 -21.25 38.05
C ARG A 172 -4.98 -20.34 36.95
N LEU A 173 -5.36 -19.11 37.31
CA LEU A 173 -5.68 -18.07 36.35
C LEU A 173 -4.45 -17.22 36.05
N LEU A 174 -4.32 -16.84 34.80
CA LEU A 174 -3.18 -16.10 34.28
C LEU A 174 -3.70 -14.92 33.46
N SER A 175 -3.02 -13.78 33.56
CA SER A 175 -3.31 -12.64 32.68
C SER A 175 -2.45 -12.74 31.44
N THR A 176 -3.08 -12.72 30.27
CA THR A 176 -2.40 -12.63 28.96
C THR A 176 -2.78 -11.35 28.25
N GLU A 177 -2.05 -10.99 27.21
CA GLU A 177 -2.36 -9.81 26.39
C GLU A 177 -3.76 -9.88 25.73
N GLN A 178 -4.27 -11.10 25.49
CA GLN A 178 -5.57 -11.32 24.85
C GLN A 178 -6.72 -11.52 25.85
N GLY A 179 -6.43 -11.52 27.15
CA GLY A 179 -7.42 -11.70 28.22
C GLY A 179 -7.02 -12.76 29.25
N PRO A 180 -7.96 -13.18 30.11
CA PRO A 180 -7.69 -14.19 31.11
C PRO A 180 -7.44 -15.56 30.46
N ALA A 181 -6.40 -16.24 30.92
CA ALA A 181 -6.08 -17.62 30.59
C ALA A 181 -6.20 -18.50 31.86
N ALA A 182 -6.38 -19.80 31.68
CA ALA A 182 -6.33 -20.76 32.76
C ALA A 182 -5.36 -21.88 32.43
N MET A 183 -4.69 -22.36 33.47
CA MET A 183 -3.81 -23.52 33.44
C MET A 183 -4.30 -24.52 34.48
N VAL A 184 -4.55 -25.76 34.06
CA VAL A 184 -4.88 -26.88 34.93
C VAL A 184 -3.72 -27.86 34.89
N VAL A 185 -3.12 -28.15 36.03
CA VAL A 185 -2.04 -29.12 36.18
C VAL A 185 -2.64 -30.48 36.53
N TYR A 186 -2.20 -31.49 35.82
CA TYR A 186 -2.44 -32.89 36.14
C TYR A 186 -1.16 -33.51 36.69
N GLU A 187 -1.31 -34.45 37.60
CA GLU A 187 -0.22 -35.19 38.21
C GLU A 187 -0.56 -36.69 38.22
N ASP A 188 0.44 -37.53 37.97
CA ASP A 188 0.34 -38.99 38.09
C ASP A 188 0.84 -39.47 39.46
N GLN A 189 0.81 -40.79 39.70
CA GLN A 189 1.32 -41.37 40.96
C GLN A 189 2.85 -41.25 41.11
N GLY A 190 3.57 -41.05 40.00
CA GLY A 190 5.02 -40.84 39.99
C GLY A 190 5.44 -39.38 40.21
N GLY A 191 4.48 -38.46 40.36
CA GLY A 191 4.74 -37.03 40.48
C GLY A 191 5.06 -36.34 39.15
N HIS A 192 4.92 -37.02 38.02
CA HIS A 192 5.04 -36.39 36.71
C HIS A 192 3.86 -35.45 36.51
N LYS A 193 4.14 -34.28 35.95
CA LYS A 193 3.14 -33.25 35.70
C LYS A 193 2.95 -33.01 34.23
N ILE A 194 1.72 -32.69 33.86
CA ILE A 194 1.33 -32.16 32.56
C ILE A 194 0.33 -31.04 32.77
N SER A 195 0.17 -30.12 31.83
CA SER A 195 -0.80 -29.04 31.97
C SER A 195 -1.69 -28.89 30.76
N PHE A 196 -2.97 -28.68 31.03
CA PHE A 196 -3.93 -28.15 30.07
C PHE A 196 -3.99 -26.63 30.22
N TYR A 197 -3.82 -25.92 29.12
CA TYR A 197 -3.86 -24.46 29.05
C TYR A 197 -4.98 -24.02 28.12
N VAL A 198 -5.74 -23.00 28.52
CA VAL A 198 -6.79 -22.38 27.70
C VAL A 198 -6.66 -20.87 27.74
N ARG A 199 -6.78 -20.23 26.58
CA ARG A 199 -6.84 -18.77 26.46
C ARG A 199 -7.66 -18.30 25.27
N PRO A 200 -8.05 -17.01 25.25
CA PRO A 200 -8.62 -16.39 24.06
C PRO A 200 -7.69 -16.50 22.83
N PRO A 201 -8.26 -16.47 21.61
CA PRO A 201 -7.49 -16.48 20.37
C PRO A 201 -6.49 -15.33 20.29
N GLY A 202 -5.45 -15.49 19.47
CA GLY A 202 -4.43 -14.47 19.27
C GLY A 202 -4.96 -13.18 18.63
N PRO A 203 -4.08 -12.17 18.40
CA PRO A 203 -4.43 -10.94 17.69
C PRO A 203 -5.22 -11.22 16.40
N LYS A 204 -6.25 -10.41 16.12
CA LYS A 204 -7.18 -10.60 14.99
C LYS A 204 -8.00 -11.91 15.06
N ASN A 205 -8.24 -12.45 16.25
CA ASN A 205 -8.93 -13.73 16.47
C ASN A 205 -8.28 -14.91 15.74
N TYR A 206 -6.94 -14.94 15.70
CA TYR A 206 -6.21 -16.00 15.02
C TYR A 206 -6.38 -17.34 15.75
N LEU A 207 -7.03 -18.28 15.06
CA LEU A 207 -7.18 -19.67 15.47
C LEU A 207 -5.97 -20.48 14.98
N LEU A 208 -5.46 -21.34 15.84
CA LEU A 208 -4.34 -22.21 15.58
C LEU A 208 -4.82 -23.52 14.95
N PRO A 209 -4.22 -23.95 13.83
CA PRO A 209 -4.37 -25.34 13.40
C PRO A 209 -3.77 -26.25 14.48
N ARG A 210 -4.24 -27.51 14.50
CA ARG A 210 -3.65 -28.52 15.38
C ARG A 210 -2.18 -28.71 15.01
N GLY A 211 -1.30 -28.68 15.99
CA GLY A 211 0.13 -28.80 15.77
C GLY A 211 0.88 -29.07 17.06
N SER A 212 2.18 -29.33 16.89
CA SER A 212 3.09 -29.63 17.98
C SER A 212 4.29 -28.71 17.96
N ARG A 213 4.85 -28.43 19.15
CA ARG A 213 6.05 -27.62 19.31
C ARG A 213 6.90 -28.19 20.42
N SER A 214 8.21 -28.18 20.22
CA SER A 214 9.19 -28.46 21.27
C SER A 214 9.92 -27.16 21.64
N ASP A 215 10.22 -26.99 22.93
CA ASP A 215 11.00 -25.84 23.43
C ASP A 215 11.83 -26.31 24.64
N GLY A 216 13.10 -26.63 24.38
CA GLY A 216 13.97 -27.31 25.34
C GLY A 216 13.43 -28.70 25.68
N GLU A 217 13.26 -28.97 26.97
CA GLU A 217 12.74 -30.23 27.50
C GLU A 217 11.20 -30.29 27.53
N LEU A 218 10.51 -29.34 26.91
CA LEU A 218 9.06 -29.30 26.87
C LEU A 218 8.53 -29.60 25.48
N GLN A 219 7.42 -30.33 25.45
CA GLN A 219 6.58 -30.56 24.29
C GLN A 219 5.20 -29.94 24.55
N ALA A 220 4.72 -29.16 23.59
CA ALA A 220 3.38 -28.58 23.59
C ALA A 220 2.60 -29.07 22.36
N GLU A 221 1.45 -29.69 22.58
CA GLU A 221 0.45 -29.97 21.55
C GLU A 221 -0.64 -28.89 21.65
N TYR A 222 -0.89 -28.14 20.58
CA TYR A 222 -1.81 -27.01 20.59
C TYR A 222 -2.85 -27.10 19.48
N TRP A 223 -4.01 -26.49 19.72
CA TRP A 223 -5.11 -26.44 18.75
C TRP A 223 -6.11 -25.33 19.14
N SER A 224 -7.04 -25.03 18.24
CA SER A 224 -8.21 -24.19 18.54
C SER A 224 -9.50 -24.99 18.60
N GLY A 225 -10.44 -24.55 19.42
CA GLY A 225 -11.77 -25.15 19.54
C GLY A 225 -12.73 -24.26 20.32
N SER A 226 -13.99 -24.22 19.88
CA SER A 226 -15.07 -23.49 20.56
C SER A 226 -14.75 -22.01 20.88
N GLY A 227 -13.93 -21.38 20.05
CA GLY A 227 -13.54 -19.97 20.18
C GLY A 227 -12.37 -19.70 21.13
N TYR A 228 -11.63 -20.73 21.56
CA TYR A 228 -10.43 -20.59 22.38
C TYR A 228 -9.25 -21.35 21.76
N ASN A 229 -8.05 -21.01 22.21
CA ASN A 229 -6.84 -21.75 21.90
C ASN A 229 -6.41 -22.55 23.12
N TYR A 230 -6.00 -23.78 22.87
CA TYR A 230 -5.59 -24.73 23.89
C TYR A 230 -4.16 -25.20 23.68
N ALA A 231 -3.52 -25.59 24.76
CA ALA A 231 -2.27 -26.34 24.72
C ALA A 231 -2.24 -27.41 25.80
N MET A 232 -1.71 -28.59 25.46
CA MET A 232 -1.25 -29.58 26.41
C MET A 232 0.28 -29.52 26.45
N VAL A 233 0.84 -29.26 27.63
CA VAL A 233 2.29 -29.16 27.82
C VAL A 233 2.77 -30.28 28.73
N SER A 234 3.83 -30.97 28.32
CA SER A 234 4.48 -32.04 29.07
C SER A 234 6.00 -32.00 28.89
N PRO A 235 6.79 -32.60 29.79
CA PRO A 235 8.20 -32.84 29.52
C PRO A 235 8.37 -33.79 28.32
N SER A 236 9.30 -33.51 27.42
CA SER A 236 9.43 -34.18 26.12
C SER A 236 9.86 -35.65 26.19
N ASP A 237 10.51 -36.03 27.28
CA ASP A 237 11.06 -37.37 27.56
C ASP A 237 10.10 -38.28 28.33
N THR A 238 8.89 -37.82 28.64
CA THR A 238 7.91 -38.59 29.41
C THR A 238 6.99 -39.42 28.51
N PRO A 239 6.50 -40.58 29.01
CA PRO A 239 5.44 -41.34 28.34
C PRO A 239 4.19 -40.50 28.06
N ALA A 240 3.94 -39.49 28.90
CA ALA A 240 2.85 -38.54 28.72
C ALA A 240 2.96 -37.75 27.40
N ALA A 241 4.17 -37.35 26.97
CA ALA A 241 4.35 -36.65 25.70
C ALA A 241 4.01 -37.52 24.49
N GLN A 242 4.36 -38.81 24.53
CA GLN A 242 3.97 -39.77 23.48
C GLN A 242 2.47 -39.98 23.45
N MET A 243 1.85 -40.04 24.63
CA MET A 243 0.42 -40.20 24.75
C MET A 243 -0.33 -38.96 24.23
N LEU A 244 0.10 -37.75 24.55
CA LEU A 244 -0.53 -36.52 24.05
C LEU A 244 -0.55 -36.44 22.52
N LYS A 245 0.50 -36.94 21.85
CA LYS A 245 0.53 -37.07 20.38
C LYS A 245 -0.53 -38.03 19.85
N GLN A 246 -0.90 -39.06 20.62
CA GLN A 246 -1.90 -40.07 20.24
C GLN A 246 -3.32 -39.63 20.64
N THR A 247 -3.49 -39.04 21.83
CA THR A 247 -4.75 -38.55 22.38
C THR A 247 -5.26 -37.31 21.64
N ALA A 248 -4.38 -36.54 20.97
CA ALA A 248 -4.78 -35.42 20.13
C ALA A 248 -5.54 -35.81 18.83
N GLN A 249 -5.97 -37.07 18.67
CA GLN A 249 -6.85 -37.52 17.58
C GLN A 249 -8.37 -37.39 17.86
N PHE A 250 -8.78 -36.80 18.99
CA PHE A 250 -10.19 -36.43 19.22
C PHE A 250 -10.65 -35.24 18.38
#